data_AF-A0A849DHK1-F1
#
_entry.id   AF-A0A849DHK1-F1
#
_cell.length_a   1.000
_cell.length_b   1.000
_cell.length_c   1.000
_cell.angle_alpha   90.00
_cell.angle_beta   90.00
_cell.angle_gamma   90.00
#
_symmetry.space_group_name_H-M   'P 1'
#
loop_
_entity.id
_entity.type
_entity.pdbx_description
1 polymer ?
#
loop_
_entity_poly.entity_id
_entity_poly.type
_entity_poly.pdbx_seq_one_letter_code
_entity_poly.pdbx_strand_id
1 'polypeptide(L)'
;MVGTALSMRGHLAWMLGQTGPMPSLSQAAQWPPAKLAVTANAVQQEARAHAILGDGRACDDAFDRAEDLASAAAETDGSAPPWMYFYNPDMLTMQRSLAQLYLGREEQASEFLESGLARMSPDQRTRWKRPQGSRARRGQCV
;
A
#
# COMPACT_ATOMS: atom_id res chain seq x y z
N MET A 1 11.18 -12.80 -6.13
CA MET A 1 11.43 -11.66 -7.04
C MET A 1 10.24 -11.38 -7.96
N VAL A 2 9.64 -12.40 -8.58
CA VAL A 2 8.47 -12.23 -9.48
C VAL A 2 7.29 -11.53 -8.80
N GLY A 3 6.88 -11.96 -7.60
CA GLY A 3 5.77 -11.31 -6.86
C GLY A 3 6.00 -9.83 -6.57
N THR A 4 7.24 -9.44 -6.22
CA THR A 4 7.62 -8.03 -6.05
C THR A 4 7.48 -7.24 -7.35
N ALA A 5 7.98 -7.77 -8.47
CA ALA A 5 7.90 -7.09 -9.77
C ALA A 5 6.45 -6.88 -10.22
N LEU A 6 5.59 -7.88 -10.00
CA LEU A 6 4.15 -7.81 -10.32
C LEU A 6 3.42 -6.79 -9.42
N SER A 7 3.71 -6.77 -8.12
CA SER A 7 3.18 -5.76 -7.19
C SER A 7 3.61 -4.34 -7.59
N MET A 8 4.87 -4.14 -7.98
CA MET A 8 5.32 -2.83 -8.47
C MET A 8 4.64 -2.43 -9.78
N ARG A 9 4.39 -3.40 -10.68
CA ARG A 9 3.66 -3.15 -11.93
C ARG A 9 2.19 -2.79 -11.68
N GLY A 10 1.53 -3.45 -10.74
CA GLY A 10 0.18 -3.10 -10.29
C GLY A 10 0.11 -1.68 -9.73
N HIS A 11 1.07 -1.32 -8.88
CA HIS A 11 1.20 0.04 -8.35
C HIS A 11 1.42 1.10 -9.46
N LEU A 12 2.28 0.82 -10.44
CA LEU A 12 2.50 1.72 -11.57
C LEU A 12 1.24 1.89 -12.43
N ALA A 13 0.51 0.80 -12.69
CA ALA A 13 -0.74 0.85 -13.45
C ALA A 13 -1.76 1.78 -12.77
N TRP A 14 -1.88 1.69 -11.43
CA TRP A 14 -2.70 2.62 -10.65
C TRP A 14 -2.25 4.08 -10.80
N MET A 15 -0.95 4.38 -10.63
CA MET A 15 -0.44 5.75 -10.75
C MET A 15 -0.65 6.35 -12.15
N LEU A 16 -0.69 5.51 -13.18
CA LEU A 16 -0.95 5.91 -14.56
C LEU A 16 -2.44 5.94 -14.92
N GLY A 17 -3.35 5.68 -13.98
CA GLY A 17 -4.79 5.59 -14.22
C GLY A 17 -5.22 4.36 -15.05
N GLN A 18 -4.32 3.40 -15.27
CA GLN A 18 -4.58 2.14 -15.96
C GLN A 18 -5.14 1.13 -14.95
N THR A 19 -6.40 1.31 -14.54
CA THR A 19 -6.98 0.52 -13.45
C THR A 19 -7.38 -0.90 -13.85
N GLY A 20 -7.65 -1.15 -15.14
CA GLY A 20 -8.06 -2.46 -15.64
C GLY A 20 -7.12 -3.62 -15.30
N PRO A 21 -5.79 -3.50 -15.47
CA PRO A 21 -4.84 -4.55 -15.11
C PRO A 21 -4.64 -4.77 -13.60
N MET A 22 -5.05 -3.84 -12.74
CA MET A 22 -4.71 -3.86 -11.30
C MET A 22 -5.15 -5.13 -10.56
N PRO A 23 -6.39 -5.66 -10.72
CA PRO A 23 -6.81 -6.87 -10.01
C PRO A 23 -5.90 -8.06 -10.35
N SER A 24 -5.68 -8.30 -11.64
CA SER A 24 -4.89 -9.46 -12.12
C SER A 24 -3.42 -9.40 -11.70
N LEU A 25 -2.81 -8.22 -11.75
CA LEU A 25 -1.41 -8.02 -11.34
C LEU A 25 -1.25 -8.20 -9.82
N SER A 26 -2.20 -7.69 -9.05
CA SER A 26 -2.23 -7.81 -7.59
C SER A 26 -2.44 -9.25 -7.15
N GLN A 27 -3.33 -10.00 -7.80
CA GLN A 27 -3.54 -11.42 -7.53
C GLN A 27 -2.31 -12.26 -7.91
N ALA A 28 -1.74 -12.02 -9.09
CA ALA A 28 -0.53 -12.73 -9.53
C ALA A 28 0.68 -12.47 -8.61
N ALA A 29 0.76 -11.27 -8.01
CA ALA A 29 1.82 -10.93 -7.06
C ALA A 29 1.77 -11.73 -5.75
N GLN A 30 0.62 -12.35 -5.44
CA GLN A 30 0.43 -13.19 -4.25
C GLN A 30 0.90 -14.63 -4.44
N TRP A 31 1.17 -15.06 -5.68
CA TRP A 31 1.54 -16.44 -5.96
C TRP A 31 2.89 -16.83 -5.32
N PRO A 32 2.96 -17.98 -4.63
CA PRO A 32 4.19 -18.45 -4.01
C PRO A 32 5.36 -18.63 -5.00
N PRO A 33 6.62 -18.46 -4.55
CA PRO A 33 7.03 -18.07 -3.19
C PRO A 33 7.08 -16.54 -3.02
N ALA A 34 6.03 -15.96 -2.44
CA ALA A 34 5.96 -14.55 -2.05
C ALA A 34 6.17 -14.41 -0.54
N LYS A 35 6.92 -13.38 -0.11
CA LYS A 35 7.07 -13.07 1.32
C LYS A 35 5.76 -12.51 1.88
N LEU A 36 5.50 -12.67 3.18
CA LEU A 36 4.26 -12.19 3.81
C LEU A 36 4.03 -10.70 3.58
N ALA A 37 5.05 -9.86 3.77
CA ALA A 37 4.93 -8.42 3.56
C ALA A 37 4.59 -8.07 2.09
N VAL A 38 5.18 -8.78 1.12
CA VAL A 38 4.86 -8.61 -0.31
C VAL A 38 3.43 -9.03 -0.60
N THR A 39 2.99 -10.12 0.01
CA THR A 39 1.62 -10.63 -0.12
C THR A 39 0.62 -9.64 0.49
N ALA A 40 0.88 -9.09 1.67
CA ALA A 40 0.05 -8.08 2.33
C ALA A 40 -0.14 -6.85 1.44
N ASN A 41 0.95 -6.33 0.84
CA ASN A 41 0.87 -5.22 -0.09
C ASN A 41 0.11 -5.57 -1.37
N ALA A 42 0.32 -6.75 -1.94
CA ALA A 42 -0.41 -7.20 -3.12
C ALA A 42 -1.92 -7.32 -2.84
N VAL A 43 -2.31 -7.88 -1.70
CA VAL A 43 -3.72 -7.95 -1.27
C VAL A 43 -4.30 -6.55 -1.05
N GLN A 44 -3.54 -5.62 -0.47
CA GLN A 44 -3.99 -4.23 -0.36
C GLN A 44 -4.23 -3.57 -1.73
N GLN A 45 -3.36 -3.82 -2.71
CA GLN A 45 -3.55 -3.29 -4.07
C GLN A 45 -4.79 -3.91 -4.75
N GLU A 46 -5.05 -5.20 -4.51
CA GLU A 46 -6.27 -5.87 -4.93
C GLU A 46 -7.50 -5.24 -4.28
N ALA A 47 -7.48 -4.99 -2.97
CA ALA A 47 -8.57 -4.32 -2.25
C ALA A 47 -8.92 -2.96 -2.87
N ARG A 48 -7.90 -2.17 -3.23
CA ARG A 48 -8.10 -0.91 -3.94
C ARG A 48 -8.70 -1.13 -5.33
N ALA A 49 -8.29 -2.17 -6.04
CA ALA A 49 -8.85 -2.49 -7.34
C ALA A 49 -10.35 -2.84 -7.24
N HIS A 50 -10.75 -3.62 -6.23
CA HIS A 50 -12.16 -3.88 -5.92
C HIS A 50 -12.94 -2.59 -5.65
N ALA A 51 -12.37 -1.68 -4.85
CA ALA A 51 -12.98 -0.37 -4.58
C ALA A 51 -13.22 0.45 -5.86
N ILE A 52 -12.24 0.51 -6.75
CA ILE A 52 -12.36 1.22 -8.05
C ILE A 52 -13.44 0.58 -8.94
N LEU A 53 -13.63 -0.74 -8.83
CA LEU A 53 -14.67 -1.47 -9.56
C LEU A 53 -16.04 -1.42 -8.88
N GLY A 54 -16.15 -0.78 -7.71
CA GLY A 54 -17.40 -0.63 -6.95
C GLY A 54 -17.74 -1.85 -6.07
N ASP A 55 -16.88 -2.85 -5.97
CA ASP A 55 -17.08 -4.01 -5.08
C ASP A 55 -16.60 -3.69 -3.67
N GLY A 56 -17.48 -3.02 -2.92
CA GLY A 56 -17.18 -2.61 -1.55
C GLY A 56 -16.95 -3.78 -0.60
N ARG A 57 -17.65 -4.90 -0.78
CA ARG A 57 -17.51 -6.06 0.11
C ARG A 57 -16.16 -6.74 -0.10
N ALA A 58 -15.79 -7.03 -1.36
CA ALA A 58 -14.48 -7.62 -1.66
C ALA A 58 -13.33 -6.68 -1.29
N CYS A 59 -13.53 -5.36 -1.40
CA CYS A 59 -12.59 -4.37 -0.90
C CYS A 59 -12.36 -4.52 0.62
N ASP A 60 -13.44 -4.52 1.42
CA ASP A 60 -13.35 -4.58 2.87
C ASP A 60 -12.71 -5.91 3.34
N ASP A 61 -13.18 -7.05 2.80
CA ASP A 61 -12.65 -8.38 3.13
C ASP A 61 -11.14 -8.49 2.77
N ALA A 62 -10.71 -7.88 1.65
CA ALA A 62 -9.31 -7.87 1.24
C ALA A 62 -8.44 -6.96 2.14
N PHE A 63 -8.96 -5.84 2.63
CA PHE A 63 -8.22 -5.00 3.58
C PHE A 63 -8.01 -5.71 4.92
N ASP A 64 -9.01 -6.43 5.44
CA ASP A 64 -8.89 -7.21 6.67
C ASP A 64 -7.78 -8.28 6.51
N ARG A 65 -7.80 -9.01 5.39
CA ARG A 65 -6.74 -9.99 5.06
C ARG A 65 -5.36 -9.35 4.92
N ALA A 66 -5.26 -8.16 4.34
CA ALA A 66 -3.99 -7.45 4.22
C ALA A 66 -3.43 -7.04 5.59
N GLU A 67 -4.30 -6.71 6.55
CA GLU A 67 -3.93 -6.35 7.92
C GLU A 67 -3.39 -7.55 8.70
N ASP A 68 -4.06 -8.70 8.59
CA ASP A 68 -3.59 -9.97 9.17
C ASP A 68 -2.19 -10.34 8.65
N LEU A 69 -2.01 -10.28 7.32
CA LEU A 69 -0.73 -10.59 6.67
C LEU A 69 0.37 -9.60 7.06
N ALA A 70 0.04 -8.30 7.18
CA ALA A 70 0.99 -7.28 7.59
C ALA A 70 1.44 -7.47 9.05
N SER A 71 0.50 -7.82 9.94
CA SER A 71 0.78 -8.12 11.34
C SER A 71 1.69 -9.34 11.49
N ALA A 72 1.36 -10.45 10.81
CA ALA A 72 2.20 -11.65 10.78
C ALA A 72 3.60 -11.38 10.18
N ALA A 73 3.68 -10.51 9.16
CA ALA A 73 4.96 -10.10 8.58
C ALA A 73 5.82 -9.28 9.55
N ALA A 74 5.20 -8.46 10.42
CA ALA A 74 5.89 -7.65 11.42
C ALA A 74 6.45 -8.49 12.57
N GLU A 75 5.75 -9.56 12.96
CA GLU A 75 6.25 -10.52 13.96
C GLU A 75 7.44 -11.35 13.45
N THR A 76 7.55 -11.50 12.13
CA THR A 76 8.66 -12.24 11.50
C THR A 76 9.80 -11.27 11.16
N ASP A 77 10.61 -10.95 12.17
CA ASP A 77 11.78 -10.06 12.08
C ASP A 77 12.76 -10.55 10.99
N GLY A 78 12.64 -10.00 9.78
CA GLY A 78 13.44 -10.41 8.59
C GLY A 78 12.65 -10.77 7.32
N SER A 79 11.31 -10.84 7.38
CA SER A 79 10.49 -11.17 6.21
C SER A 79 10.23 -9.96 5.28
N ALA A 80 10.22 -8.74 5.82
CA ALA A 80 9.97 -7.55 5.02
C ALA A 80 11.19 -7.20 4.13
N PRO A 81 11.02 -7.05 2.81
CA PRO A 81 12.06 -6.49 1.97
C PRO A 81 12.45 -5.07 2.41
N PRO A 82 13.72 -4.63 2.28
CA PRO A 82 14.14 -3.32 2.74
C PRO A 82 13.30 -2.17 2.17
N TRP A 83 12.94 -2.19 0.89
CA TRP A 83 12.12 -1.16 0.22
C TRP A 83 10.70 -1.00 0.81
N MET A 84 10.26 -1.96 1.63
CA MET A 84 8.97 -1.98 2.28
C MET A 84 8.95 -1.16 3.58
N TYR A 85 10.03 -0.44 3.93
CA TYR A 85 10.11 0.43 5.11
C TYR A 85 9.04 1.53 5.15
N PHE A 86 8.42 1.85 4.00
CA PHE A 86 7.28 2.78 3.92
C PHE A 86 5.93 2.12 4.22
N TYR A 87 5.91 0.79 4.38
CA TYR A 87 4.70 -0.01 4.39
C TYR A 87 4.53 -0.64 5.77
N ASN A 88 3.82 0.09 6.64
CA ASN A 88 3.47 -0.35 7.99
C ASN A 88 1.93 -0.39 8.15
N PRO A 89 1.41 -0.98 9.24
CA PRO A 89 -0.04 -1.07 9.49
C PRO A 89 -0.77 0.28 9.45
N ASP A 90 -0.11 1.37 9.90
CA ASP A 90 -0.72 2.71 9.86
C ASP A 90 -0.92 3.21 8.43
N MET A 91 0.06 2.97 7.56
CA MET A 91 -0.04 3.28 6.14
C MET A 91 -1.10 2.41 5.45
N LEU A 92 -1.31 1.16 5.89
CA LEU A 92 -2.41 0.32 5.42
C LEU A 92 -3.78 0.94 5.77
N THR A 93 -3.93 1.48 6.98
CA THR A 93 -5.15 2.22 7.39
C THR A 93 -5.40 3.40 6.44
N MET A 94 -4.35 4.17 6.10
CA MET A 94 -4.49 5.27 5.15
C MET A 94 -4.87 4.81 3.73
N GLN A 95 -4.37 3.64 3.29
CA GLN A 95 -4.79 3.06 2.01
C GLN A 95 -6.26 2.62 2.03
N ARG A 96 -6.76 2.13 3.17
CA ARG A 96 -8.17 1.79 3.35
C ARG A 96 -9.05 3.03 3.23
N SER A 97 -8.66 4.15 3.85
CA SER A 97 -9.34 5.45 3.67
C SER A 97 -9.49 5.84 2.19
N LEU A 98 -8.41 5.77 1.41
CA LEU A 98 -8.45 6.07 -0.02
C LEU A 98 -9.41 5.14 -0.78
N ALA A 99 -9.47 3.86 -0.42
CA ALA A 99 -10.41 2.93 -1.03
C ALA A 99 -11.87 3.27 -0.71
N GLN A 100 -12.16 3.72 0.51
CA GLN A 100 -13.51 4.20 0.87
C GLN A 100 -13.92 5.43 0.06
N LEU A 101 -12.97 6.31 -0.31
CA LEU A 101 -13.26 7.43 -1.24
C LEU A 101 -13.66 6.94 -2.64
N TYR A 102 -13.00 5.91 -3.18
CA TYR A 102 -13.40 5.34 -4.47
C TYR A 102 -14.81 4.72 -4.43
N LEU A 103 -15.25 4.25 -3.27
CA LEU A 103 -16.58 3.69 -3.04
C LEU A 103 -17.64 4.76 -2.72
N GLY A 104 -17.28 6.04 -2.63
CA GLY A 104 -18.20 7.11 -2.23
C GLY A 104 -18.68 7.00 -0.78
N ARG A 105 -17.81 6.52 0.12
CA ARG A 105 -18.08 6.37 1.57
C ARG A 105 -17.27 7.40 2.35
N GLU A 106 -17.58 8.68 2.19
CA GLU A 106 -16.75 9.78 2.70
C GLU A 106 -16.60 9.78 4.23
N GLU A 107 -17.65 9.43 4.96
CA GLU A 107 -17.62 9.37 6.42
C GLU A 107 -16.59 8.34 6.91
N GLN A 108 -16.68 7.10 6.41
CA GLN A 108 -15.72 6.03 6.72
C GLN A 108 -14.30 6.39 6.25
N ALA A 109 -14.17 7.04 5.09
CA ALA A 109 -12.89 7.51 4.60
C ALA A 109 -12.23 8.50 5.58
N SER A 110 -13.01 9.43 6.13
CA SER A 110 -12.53 10.40 7.13
C SER A 110 -12.08 9.71 8.41
N GLU A 111 -12.89 8.79 8.94
CA GLU A 111 -12.56 8.03 10.15
C GLU A 111 -11.25 7.25 10.00
N PHE A 112 -11.08 6.51 8.90
CA PHE A 112 -9.85 5.78 8.64
C PHE A 112 -8.65 6.72 8.46
N LEU A 113 -8.84 7.88 7.82
CA LEU A 113 -7.76 8.85 7.60
C LEU A 113 -7.27 9.44 8.91
N GLU A 114 -8.19 9.89 9.76
CA GLU A 114 -7.88 10.45 11.08
C GLU A 114 -7.19 9.41 11.97
N SER A 115 -7.74 8.21 12.01
CA SER A 115 -7.21 7.06 12.74
C SER A 115 -5.79 6.71 12.31
N GLY A 116 -5.53 6.64 11.00
CA GLY A 116 -4.20 6.39 10.45
C GLY A 116 -3.21 7.51 10.77
N LEU A 117 -3.60 8.77 10.56
CA LEU A 117 -2.76 9.94 10.84
C LEU A 117 -2.38 10.04 12.32
N ALA A 118 -3.31 9.72 13.23
CA ALA A 118 -3.09 9.75 14.67
C ALA A 118 -2.02 8.75 15.13
N ARG A 119 -1.94 7.58 14.47
CA ARG A 119 -0.96 6.53 14.80
C ARG A 119 0.41 6.68 14.13
N MET A 120 0.53 7.46 13.06
CA MET A 120 1.82 7.72 12.42
C MET A 120 2.83 8.33 13.40
N SER A 121 4.05 7.78 13.41
CA SER A 121 5.16 8.35 14.19
C SER A 121 5.54 9.77 13.71
N PRO A 122 6.12 10.61 14.57
CA PRO A 122 6.57 11.95 14.19
C PRO A 122 7.54 11.97 12.99
N ASP A 123 8.42 10.97 12.88
CA ASP A 123 9.37 10.82 11.77
C ASP A 123 8.66 10.57 10.43
N GLN A 124 7.64 9.69 10.44
CA GLN A 124 6.84 9.42 9.26
C GLN A 124 6.06 10.67 8.79
N ARG A 125 5.54 11.46 9.74
CA ARG A 125 4.82 12.71 9.43
C ARG A 125 5.73 13.79 8.82
N THR A 126 6.97 13.94 9.30
CA THR A 126 7.90 14.96 8.79
C THR A 126 8.55 14.54 7.47
N ARG A 127 8.78 13.25 7.25
CA ARG A 127 9.34 12.73 6.00
C ARG A 127 8.43 13.00 4.79
N TRP A 128 7.11 12.98 4.99
CA TRP A 128 6.13 13.32 3.96
C TRP A 128 6.14 14.81 3.58
N LYS A 129 6.50 15.71 4.51
CA LYS A 129 6.57 17.17 4.27
C LYS A 129 7.78 17.60 3.43
N ARG A 130 8.70 16.69 3.10
CA ARG A 130 9.86 17.00 2.25
C ARG A 130 9.52 16.74 0.78
N PRO A 131 9.68 17.72 -0.13
CA PRO A 131 9.50 17.47 -1.55
C PRO A 131 10.45 16.35 -2.01
N GLN A 132 9.87 15.27 -2.55
CA GLN A 132 10.62 14.17 -3.16
C GLN A 132 11.24 14.67 -4.46
N GLY A 133 12.37 15.36 -4.36
CA GLY A 133 12.98 16.00 -5.54
C GLY A 133 14.21 16.86 -5.30
N SER A 134 14.63 17.15 -4.07
CA SER A 134 15.94 17.77 -3.86
C SER A 134 17.02 16.69 -3.81
N ARG A 135 17.41 16.19 -4.99
CA ARG A 135 18.81 15.80 -5.19
C ARG A 135 19.61 17.06 -4.84
N ALA A 136 20.17 17.09 -3.63
CA ALA A 136 21.26 17.99 -3.32
C ALA A 136 22.30 17.74 -4.42
N ARG A 137 22.45 18.71 -5.33
CA ARG A 137 23.61 18.75 -6.21
C ARG A 137 24.80 18.90 -5.28
N ARG A 138 25.38 17.77 -4.86
CA ARG A 138 26.79 17.75 -4.47
C ARG A 138 27.56 17.99 -5.75
N GLY A 139 27.68 19.26 -6.10
CA GLY A 139 28.69 19.74 -7.03
C GLY A 139 30.02 19.69 -6.30
N GLN A 140 30.70 18.56 -6.38
CA GLN A 140 32.15 18.57 -6.51
C GLN A 140 32.43 18.58 -8.02
N CYS A 141 33.07 19.65 -8.50
CA CYS A 141 33.94 19.62 -9.67
C CYS A 141 34.83 20.87 -9.64
N VAL A 142 36.13 20.58 -9.46
CA VAL A 142 37.35 21.38 -9.72
C VAL A 142 37.65 22.54 -8.77
#